data_AF-A0A1I4P9Z4-F1
#
_entry.id   AF-A0A1I4P9Z4-F1
#
_cell.length_a   1.000
_cell.length_b   1.000
_cell.length_c   1.000
_cell.angle_alpha   90.00
_cell.angle_beta   90.00
_cell.angle_gamma   90.00
#
_symmetry.space_group_name_H-M   'P 1'
#
loop_
_entity.id
_entity.type
_entity.pdbx_description
1 polymer ?
#
loop_
_entity_poly.entity_id
_entity_poly.type
_entity_poly.pdbx_seq_one_letter_code
_entity_poly.pdbx_strand_id
1 'polypeptide(L)' 'AVDFVVNELGRVLHISEKIEGKWAVLPKRWVVERTFSWLGNFRRLSKDFEILPGTAENMIRIAMMKITLAKCV' A
#
# COMPACT_ATOMS: atom_id res chain seq x y z
N ALA A 1 13.43 6.03 -8.28
CA ALA A 1 12.05 5.86 -7.74
C ALA A 1 11.35 7.21 -7.60
N VAL A 2 11.95 8.18 -6.90
CA VAL A 2 11.39 9.54 -6.78
C VAL A 2 11.24 10.20 -8.15
N ASP A 3 12.30 10.16 -8.96
CA ASP A 3 12.30 10.73 -10.31
C ASP A 3 11.27 10.07 -11.23
N PHE A 4 11.05 8.77 -11.07
CA PHE A 4 10.02 8.04 -11.81
C PHE A 4 8.61 8.52 -11.45
N VAL A 5 8.31 8.71 -10.16
CA VAL A 5 6.97 9.16 -9.72
C VAL A 5 6.67 10.58 -10.21
N VAL A 6 7.68 11.45 -10.21
CA VAL A 6 7.53 12.83 -10.68
C VAL A 6 7.41 12.89 -12.20
N ASN A 7 8.28 12.18 -12.93
CA ASN A 7 8.39 12.33 -14.38
C ASN A 7 7.41 11.45 -15.16
N GLU A 8 7.21 10.19 -14.75
CA GLU A 8 6.35 9.24 -15.47
C GLU A 8 4.91 9.26 -14.95
N LEU A 9 4.74 9.36 -13.63
CA LEU A 9 3.40 9.33 -13.02
C LEU A 9 2.79 10.72 -12.82
N GLY A 10 3.56 11.79 -13.01
CA GLY A 10 3.10 13.17 -12.82
C GLY A 10 2.59 13.45 -11.41
N ARG A 11 3.13 12.77 -10.39
CA ARG A 11 2.66 12.86 -9.01
C ARG A 11 3.77 13.35 -8.07
N VAL A 12 3.36 14.10 -7.04
CA VAL A 12 4.26 14.56 -5.99
C VAL A 12 4.44 13.43 -4.97
N LEU A 13 5.67 12.98 -4.79
CA LEU A 13 6.02 11.98 -3.78
C LEU A 13 6.53 12.67 -2.51
N HIS A 14 5.71 12.69 -1.47
CA HIS A 14 6.15 13.14 -0.14
C HIS A 14 6.86 12.00 0.58
N ILE A 15 8.19 12.02 0.61
CA ILE A 15 9.00 11.07 1.37
C ILE A 15 9.23 11.67 2.76
N SER A 16 8.78 10.96 3.78
CA SER A 16 9.15 11.29 5.16
C SER A 16 10.66 11.15 5.30
N GLU A 17 11.31 12.16 5.88
CA GLU A 17 12.69 12.04 6.31
C GLU A 17 12.84 10.86 7.29
N LYS A 18 14.01 10.23 7.25
CA LYS A 18 14.35 9.16 8.18
C LYS A 18 14.36 9.76 9.58
N ILE A 19 13.66 9.12 10.50
CA ILE A 19 13.58 9.55 11.89
C ILE A 19 14.98 9.39 12.51
N GLU A 20 15.68 10.50 12.77
CA GLU A 20 16.98 10.50 13.45
C GLU A 20 16.80 10.17 14.93
N GLY A 21 16.88 8.87 15.28
CA GLY A 21 17.11 8.37 16.64
C GLY A 21 16.03 8.66 17.69
N LYS A 22 14.94 9.36 17.36
CA LYS A 22 13.86 9.73 18.30
C LYS A 22 12.50 9.34 17.74
N TRP A 23 11.72 8.54 18.45
CA TRP A 23 10.38 8.14 17.99
C TRP A 23 9.50 9.38 17.70
N ALA A 24 9.01 9.50 16.47
CA ALA A 24 8.13 10.59 16.03
C ALA A 24 6.87 10.02 15.35
N VAL A 25 5.70 10.50 15.77
CA VAL A 25 4.42 10.11 15.18
C VAL A 25 4.23 10.88 13.89
N LEU A 26 4.32 10.19 12.75
CA LEU A 26 4.06 10.79 11.45
C LEU A 26 2.55 10.82 11.15
N PRO A 27 2.00 11.96 10.72
CA PRO A 27 0.59 12.05 10.39
C PRO A 27 0.26 11.05 9.27
N LYS A 28 -0.81 10.28 9.47
CA LYS A 28 -1.37 9.29 8.53
C LYS A 28 -0.54 8.02 8.27
N ARG A 29 0.70 7.89 8.78
CA ARG A 29 1.52 6.67 8.60
C ARG A 29 0.79 5.41 9.05
N TRP A 30 0.18 5.46 10.24
CA TRP A 30 -0.57 4.31 10.77
C TRP A 30 -1.75 3.92 9.89
N VAL A 31 -2.38 4.86 9.18
CA VAL A 31 -3.53 4.58 8.29
C VAL A 31 -3.06 3.75 7.10
N VAL A 32 -1.92 4.14 6.52
CA VAL A 32 -1.31 3.43 5.39
C VAL A 32 -0.84 2.04 5.83
N GLU A 33 -0.08 1.95 6.92
CA GLU A 33 0.41 0.68 7.45
C GLU A 33 -0.73 -0.27 7.84
N ARG A 34 -1.80 0.25 8.44
CA ARG A 34 -3.00 -0.53 8.78
C ARG A 34 -3.69 -1.08 7.53
N THR A 35 -3.77 -0.28 6.47
CA THR A 35 -4.36 -0.72 5.20
C THR A 35 -3.57 -1.87 4.60
N PHE A 36 -2.23 -1.79 4.62
CA PHE A 36 -1.37 -2.89 4.17
C PHE A 36 -1.45 -4.12 5.08
N SER A 37 -1.55 -3.93 6.40
CA SER A 37 -1.73 -5.03 7.36
C SER A 37 -2.99 -5.86 7.05
N TRP A 38 -4.09 -5.22 6.62
CA TRP A 38 -5.30 -5.94 6.22
C TRP A 38 -5.15 -6.81 4.99
N LEU A 39 -4.27 -6.47 4.05
CA LEU A 39 -3.97 -7.31 2.89
C LEU A 39 -3.35 -8.65 3.32
N GLY A 40 -2.63 -8.68 4.45
CA GLY A 40 -2.08 -9.91 5.02
C GLY A 40 -3.13 -10.96 5.39
N ASN A 41 -4.39 -10.56 5.63
CA ASN A 41 -5.51 -11.47 5.92
C ASN A 41 -6.03 -12.18 4.66
N PHE A 42 -5.59 -11.79 3.47
CA PHE A 42 -5.95 -12.45 2.22
C PHE A 42 -4.91 -13.52 1.92
N ARG A 43 -5.31 -14.80 2.05
CA ARG A 43 -4.42 -15.96 1.85
C ARG A 43 -3.57 -15.91 0.58
N ARG A 44 -4.12 -15.40 -0.53
CA ARG A 44 -3.44 -15.28 -1.83
C ARG A 44 -2.45 -14.11 -1.89
N LEU A 45 -2.55 -13.13 -1.00
CA LEU A 45 -1.61 -12.01 -0.92
C LEU A 45 -0.51 -12.25 0.12
N SER A 46 -0.61 -13.32 0.93
CA SER A 46 0.39 -13.66 1.94
C SER A 46 1.74 -14.10 1.34
N LYS A 47 1.74 -14.57 0.09
CA LYS A 47 2.93 -14.91 -0.70
C LYS A 47 2.66 -14.59 -2.17
N ASP A 48 3.71 -14.47 -2.95
CA ASP A 48 3.58 -14.32 -4.40
C ASP A 48 3.21 -15.67 -5.02
N PHE A 49 1.93 -15.85 -5.32
CA PHE A 49 1.39 -17.06 -5.96
C PHE A 49 1.09 -16.85 -7.44
N GLU A 50 1.03 -15.60 -7.90
CA GLU A 50 0.50 -15.26 -9.21
C GLU A 50 1.64 -15.17 -10.22
N ILE A 51 1.53 -15.90 -11.33
CA ILE A 51 2.60 -15.98 -12.34
C ILE A 51 2.68 -14.69 -13.15
N LEU A 52 1.52 -14.07 -13.43
CA LEU A 52 1.44 -12.85 -14.22
C LEU A 52 1.29 -11.62 -13.32
N PRO A 53 1.93 -10.49 -13.65
CA PRO A 53 1.77 -9.25 -12.89
C PRO A 53 0.32 -8.76 -12.92
N GLY A 54 -0.39 -8.96 -14.03
CA GLY A 54 -1.81 -8.57 -14.15
C GLY A 54 -2.73 -9.35 -13.21
N THR A 55 -2.44 -10.63 -12.95
CA THR A 55 -3.19 -11.43 -11.98
C THR A 55 -2.89 -10.97 -10.55
N ALA A 56 -1.62 -10.70 -10.22
CA ALA A 56 -1.24 -10.14 -8.92
C ALA A 56 -1.93 -8.80 -8.66
N GLU A 57 -1.94 -7.91 -9.65
CA GLU A 57 -2.60 -6.61 -9.57
C GLU A 57 -4.11 -6.75 -9.33
N ASN A 58 -4.78 -7.63 -10.07
CA ASN A 58 -6.21 -7.89 -9.90
C ASN A 58 -6.53 -8.44 -8.51
N MET A 59 -5.68 -9.31 -7.96
CA MET A 59 -5.85 -9.82 -6.59
C MET A 59 -5.78 -8.70 -5.55
N ILE A 60 -4.87 -7.73 -5.70
CA ILE A 60 -4.79 -6.55 -4.82
C ILE A 60 -6.04 -5.69 -4.96
N ARG A 61 -6.50 -5.42 -6.20
CA ARG A 61 -7.72 -4.63 -6.46
C ARG A 61 -8.95 -5.27 -5.80
N ILE A 62 -9.13 -6.58 -5.94
CA ILE A 62 -10.24 -7.33 -5.32
C ILE A 62 -10.17 -7.25 -3.80
N ALA A 63 -8.98 -7.45 -3.22
CA ALA A 63 -8.80 -7.37 -1.77
C ALA A 63 -9.16 -5.98 -1.24
N MET A 64 -8.70 -4.92 -1.93
CA MET A 64 -8.98 -3.55 -1.52
C MET A 64 -10.46 -3.19 -1.66
N MET A 65 -11.14 -3.62 -2.74
CA MET A 65 -12.59 -3.45 -2.88
C MET A 65 -13.35 -4.09 -1.71
N LYS A 66 -12.98 -5.31 -1.31
CA LYS A 66 -13.61 -6.00 -0.17
C LYS A 66 -13.39 -5.27 1.15
N ILE A 67 -12.18 -4.78 1.41
CA ILE A 67 -11.86 -3.99 2.61
C ILE A 67 -12.70 -2.71 2.64
N THR A 68 -12.71 -1.95 1.55
CA THR A 68 -13.44 -0.67 1.47
C THR A 68 -14.94 -0.88 1.67
N LEU A 69 -15.53 -1.88 0.98
CA LEU A 69 -16.95 -2.20 1.13
C LEU A 69 -17.33 -2.55 2.57
N ALA A 70 -16.51 -3.34 3.27
CA ALA A 70 -16.74 -3.71 4.66
C ALA A 70 -16.52 -2.57 5.69
N LYS A 71 -16.04 -1.41 5.24
CA LYS A 71 -15.80 -0.23 6.08
C LYS A 71 -16.73 0.94 5.76
N CYS A 72 -17.28 0.97 4.55
CA CYS A 72 -18.24 1.98 4.12
C CYS A 72 -19.70 1.62 4.46
N VAL A 73 -19.99 0.32 4.61
CA VAL A 73 -21.26 -0.20 5.14
C VAL A 73 -21.14 -0.38 6.63
#